data_AF-A0A945E4E5-F1
#
_entry.id   AF-A0A945E4E5-F1
#
_cell.length_a   1.000
_cell.length_b   1.000
_cell.length_c   1.000
_cell.angle_alpha   90.00
_cell.angle_beta   90.00
_cell.angle_gamma   90.00
#
_symmetry.space_group_name_H-M   'P 1'
#
loop_
_entity.id
_entity.type
_entity.pdbx_description
1 polymer ?
#
loop_
_entity_poly.entity_id
_entity_poly.type
_entity_poly.pdbx_seq_one_letter_code
_entity_poly.pdbx_strand_id
1 'polypeptide(L)'
;AQTARQVMTQRIREAERDLKYEEYAGREGDIVTGMIQQTDARYTLLDLGRVEALLPQAEQVPFERPEANARMKAYIVEVRKTAKGPQIVVSRTHPGLIKRLFELEVPEIADGVVEIRACAREPGHRTKIAVWSNDPNVDPVGACVGARGARVRMVVNELRGEKIDIVPFSEDSADFVMKGLSPAKVKEVLIDEETGTATVIVPDYQLSLAIGKEGQNARLAARMTGWRVDIKSETQVAQEAAYADVEWAEGEWVVNDETGEQAWQPAEGGPAVSAGQWTEAATEGGEEE
;
A
#
# COMPACT_ATOMS: atom_id res chain seq x y z
N ALA A 1 -58.95 -4.29 25.15
CA ALA A 1 -58.80 -3.64 23.83
C ALA A 1 -57.42 -2.98 23.64
N GLN A 2 -56.86 -2.25 24.62
CA GLN A 2 -55.54 -1.60 24.49
C GLN A 2 -54.36 -2.58 24.27
N THR A 3 -54.35 -3.73 24.95
CA THR A 3 -53.25 -4.72 24.86
C THR A 3 -53.14 -5.37 23.47
N ALA A 4 -54.27 -5.65 22.80
CA ALA A 4 -54.28 -6.21 21.45
C ALA A 4 -53.69 -5.22 20.42
N ARG A 5 -53.99 -3.92 20.56
CA ARG A 5 -53.42 -2.86 19.71
C ARG A 5 -51.92 -2.69 19.91
N GLN A 6 -51.43 -2.87 21.14
CA GLN A 6 -50.00 -2.83 21.46
C GLN A 6 -49.24 -4.03 20.86
N VAL A 7 -49.77 -5.24 21.02
CA VAL A 7 -49.20 -6.46 20.43
C VAL A 7 -49.19 -6.41 18.90
N MET A 8 -50.26 -5.90 18.28
CA MET A 8 -50.34 -5.76 16.83
C MET A 8 -49.32 -4.74 16.30
N THR A 9 -49.18 -3.57 16.93
CA THR A 9 -48.15 -2.58 16.57
C THR A 9 -46.74 -3.14 16.73
N GLN A 10 -46.49 -3.95 17.77
CA GLN A 10 -45.20 -4.59 17.97
C GLN A 10 -44.88 -5.59 16.86
N ARG A 11 -45.84 -6.46 16.50
CA ARG A 11 -45.68 -7.41 15.38
C ARG A 11 -45.45 -6.73 14.03
N ILE A 12 -46.12 -5.60 13.77
CA ILE A 12 -45.88 -4.81 12.55
C ILE A 12 -44.46 -4.27 12.54
N ARG A 13 -43.97 -3.71 13.65
CA ARG A 13 -42.57 -3.22 13.76
C ARG A 13 -41.53 -4.34 13.68
N GLU A 14 -41.85 -5.54 14.15
CA GLU A 14 -41.00 -6.73 13.99
C GLU A 14 -40.90 -7.12 12.52
N ALA A 15 -42.02 -7.26 11.82
CA ALA A 15 -42.05 -7.55 10.39
C ALA A 15 -41.34 -6.48 9.54
N GLU A 16 -41.53 -5.19 9.84
CA GLU A 16 -40.81 -4.11 9.16
C GLU A 16 -39.29 -4.18 9.38
N ARG A 17 -38.84 -4.58 10.58
CA ARG A 17 -37.40 -4.72 10.87
C ARG A 17 -36.80 -5.90 10.13
N ASP A 18 -37.50 -7.02 10.05
CA ASP A 18 -37.03 -8.20 9.32
C ASP A 18 -36.95 -7.93 7.82
N LEU A 19 -37.96 -7.29 7.23
CA LEU A 19 -37.93 -6.87 5.81
C LEU A 19 -36.75 -5.94 5.51
N LYS A 20 -36.47 -4.97 6.39
CA LYS A 20 -35.33 -4.07 6.24
C LYS A 20 -33.99 -4.80 6.37
N TYR A 21 -33.90 -5.83 7.22
CA TYR A 21 -32.69 -6.63 7.32
C TYR A 21 -32.47 -7.46 6.06
N GLU A 22 -33.51 -8.11 5.55
CA GLU A 22 -33.44 -8.96 4.35
C GLU A 22 -32.96 -8.18 3.12
N GLU A 23 -33.26 -6.87 3.02
CA GLU A 23 -32.78 -6.00 1.94
C GLU A 23 -31.24 -5.82 1.93
N TYR A 24 -30.59 -5.95 3.09
CA TYR A 24 -29.14 -5.75 3.25
C TYR A 24 -28.39 -7.02 3.64
N ALA A 25 -29.09 -8.07 4.03
CA ALA A 25 -28.49 -9.37 4.32
C ALA A 25 -27.72 -9.88 3.09
N GLY A 26 -26.46 -10.27 3.28
CA GLY A 26 -25.61 -10.76 2.19
C GLY A 26 -25.04 -9.69 1.26
N ARG A 27 -25.29 -8.40 1.53
CA ARG A 27 -24.66 -7.27 0.82
C ARG A 27 -23.35 -6.80 1.46
N GLU A 28 -22.79 -7.63 2.34
CA GLU A 28 -21.45 -7.42 2.89
C GLU A 28 -20.45 -7.42 1.75
N GLY A 29 -19.63 -6.38 1.70
CA GLY A 29 -18.72 -6.17 0.60
C GLY A 29 -19.26 -5.36 -0.57
N ASP A 30 -20.51 -4.91 -0.54
CA ASP A 30 -21.05 -3.97 -1.52
C ASP A 30 -20.81 -2.50 -1.14
N ILE A 31 -21.11 -1.61 -2.10
CA ILE A 31 -21.12 -0.16 -1.88
C ILE A 31 -22.56 0.33 -1.72
N VAL A 32 -22.75 1.26 -0.79
CA VAL A 32 -24.01 1.99 -0.60
C VAL A 32 -23.77 3.47 -0.75
N THR A 33 -24.80 4.18 -1.23
CA THR A 33 -24.81 5.64 -1.26
C THR A 33 -25.83 6.13 -0.25
N GLY A 34 -25.39 6.96 0.69
CA GLY A 34 -26.25 7.55 1.70
C GLY A 34 -26.08 9.05 1.80
N MET A 35 -27.05 9.72 2.44
CA MET A 35 -26.96 11.13 2.78
C MET A 35 -26.47 11.27 4.22
N ILE A 36 -25.48 12.13 4.46
CA ILE A 36 -24.97 12.38 5.82
C ILE A 36 -26.05 13.12 6.62
N GLN A 37 -26.62 12.45 7.62
CA GLN A 37 -27.61 13.05 8.52
C GLN A 37 -26.97 13.68 9.75
N GLN A 38 -26.06 12.95 10.40
CA GLN A 38 -25.43 13.38 11.64
C GLN A 38 -23.96 13.00 11.63
N THR A 39 -23.12 13.94 12.08
CA THR A 39 -21.68 13.72 12.31
C THR A 39 -21.38 14.10 13.76
N ASP A 40 -20.83 13.14 14.49
CA ASP A 40 -20.30 13.30 15.85
C ASP A 40 -18.78 12.97 15.82
N ALA A 41 -18.06 13.26 16.90
CA ALA A 41 -16.64 12.89 17.01
C ALA A 41 -16.41 11.36 16.95
N ARG A 42 -17.42 10.57 17.33
CA ARG A 42 -17.29 9.09 17.43
C ARG A 42 -17.84 8.34 16.22
N TYR A 43 -18.77 8.92 15.47
CA TYR A 43 -19.42 8.26 14.35
C TYR A 43 -20.13 9.26 13.43
N THR A 44 -20.43 8.81 12.22
CA THR A 44 -21.30 9.48 11.27
C THR A 44 -22.46 8.55 10.92
N LEU A 45 -23.68 9.08 10.82
CA LEU A 45 -24.85 8.35 10.36
C LEU A 45 -25.17 8.75 8.92
N LEU A 46 -25.30 7.74 8.07
CA LEU A 46 -25.73 7.88 6.69
C LEU A 46 -27.16 7.36 6.55
N ASP A 47 -28.02 8.18 5.97
CA ASP A 47 -29.38 7.80 5.62
C ASP A 47 -29.40 7.11 4.25
N LEU A 48 -29.84 5.86 4.24
CA LEU A 48 -30.06 5.07 3.03
C LEU A 48 -31.54 5.11 2.59
N GLY A 49 -32.36 5.98 3.20
CA GLY A 49 -33.78 6.18 2.95
C GLY A 49 -34.68 5.30 3.81
N ARG A 50 -34.38 4.00 3.92
CA ARG A 50 -35.18 3.04 4.73
C ARG A 50 -34.54 2.68 6.06
N VAL A 51 -33.22 2.75 6.11
CA VAL A 51 -32.35 2.33 7.22
C VAL A 51 -31.19 3.32 7.33
N GLU A 52 -30.65 3.43 8.54
CA GLU A 52 -29.45 4.21 8.81
C GLU A 52 -28.24 3.27 8.78
N ALA A 53 -27.16 3.74 8.17
CA ALA A 53 -25.85 3.13 8.22
C ALA A 53 -24.95 3.88 9.20
N LEU A 54 -24.23 3.13 10.01
CA LEU A 54 -23.26 3.62 10.98
C LEU A 54 -21.86 3.60 10.35
N LEU A 55 -21.23 4.77 10.27
CA LEU A 55 -19.82 4.94 9.91
C LEU A 55 -19.03 5.27 11.19
N PRO A 56 -18.45 4.28 11.88
CA PRO A 56 -17.71 4.50 13.12
C PRO A 56 -16.38 5.22 12.87
N GLN A 57 -15.85 5.91 13.88
CA GLN A 57 -14.60 6.69 13.77
C GLN A 57 -13.41 5.88 13.21
N ALA A 58 -13.27 4.61 13.58
CA ALA A 58 -12.19 3.74 13.09
C ALA A 58 -12.25 3.47 11.57
N GLU A 59 -13.45 3.60 10.99
CA GLU A 59 -13.72 3.38 9.57
C GLU A 59 -13.84 4.69 8.78
N GLN A 60 -13.60 5.84 9.44
CA GLN A 60 -13.54 7.15 8.83
C GLN A 60 -12.11 7.48 8.40
N VAL A 61 -11.98 8.17 7.28
CA VAL A 61 -10.70 8.69 6.82
C VAL A 61 -10.35 9.93 7.67
N PRO A 62 -9.20 9.98 8.37
CA PRO A 62 -8.92 11.04 9.36
C PRO A 62 -8.99 12.48 8.85
N PHE A 63 -8.73 12.70 7.56
CA PHE A 63 -8.72 14.03 6.93
C PHE A 63 -9.98 14.32 6.10
N GLU A 64 -10.88 13.34 5.95
CA GLU A 64 -12.16 13.52 5.28
C GLU A 64 -13.14 14.17 6.27
N ARG A 65 -13.68 15.33 5.92
CA ARG A 65 -14.70 16.01 6.74
C ARG A 65 -16.08 15.77 6.12
N PRO A 66 -16.94 14.97 6.75
CA PRO A 66 -18.29 14.75 6.23
C PRO A 66 -19.11 16.04 6.33
N GLU A 67 -19.61 16.53 5.21
CA GLU A 67 -20.51 17.69 5.16
C GLU A 67 -21.95 17.24 5.39
N ALA A 68 -22.67 17.91 6.27
CA ALA A 68 -24.07 17.61 6.54
C ALA A 68 -24.91 17.74 5.25
N ASN A 69 -25.83 16.79 5.02
CA ASN A 69 -26.66 16.67 3.83
C ASN A 69 -25.91 16.35 2.52
N ALA A 70 -24.60 16.14 2.54
CA ALA A 70 -23.87 15.66 1.37
C ALA A 70 -24.09 14.15 1.16
N ARG A 71 -24.01 13.72 -0.10
CA ARG A 71 -24.01 12.29 -0.46
C ARG A 71 -22.61 11.70 -0.27
N MET A 72 -22.55 10.49 0.27
CA MET A 72 -21.32 9.75 0.48
C MET A 72 -21.52 8.30 0.05
N LYS A 73 -20.57 7.77 -0.73
CA LYS A 73 -20.48 6.34 -0.98
C LYS A 73 -19.60 5.67 0.08
N ALA A 74 -20.06 4.57 0.65
CA ALA A 74 -19.33 3.81 1.66
C ALA A 74 -19.46 2.31 1.43
N TYR A 75 -18.44 1.56 1.86
CA TYR A 75 -18.37 0.11 1.73
C TYR A 75 -19.06 -0.57 2.91
N ILE A 76 -19.95 -1.53 2.68
CA ILE A 76 -20.59 -2.29 3.76
C ILE A 76 -19.58 -3.28 4.32
N VAL A 77 -19.20 -3.09 5.59
CA VAL A 77 -18.32 -4.02 6.31
C VAL A 77 -19.14 -5.14 6.93
N GLU A 78 -20.30 -4.81 7.50
CA GLU A 78 -21.09 -5.77 8.26
C GLU A 78 -22.57 -5.36 8.35
N VAL A 79 -23.47 -6.35 8.36
CA VAL A 79 -24.90 -6.13 8.58
C VAL A 79 -25.39 -6.92 9.79
N ARG A 80 -25.68 -6.22 10.90
CA ARG A 80 -26.09 -6.84 12.18
C ARG A 80 -27.59 -6.70 12.42
N LYS A 81 -28.22 -7.74 12.98
CA LYS A 81 -29.55 -7.61 13.61
C LYS A 81 -29.39 -7.07 15.02
N THR A 82 -30.07 -5.97 15.34
CA THR A 82 -30.09 -5.42 16.71
C THR A 82 -31.53 -5.33 17.23
N ALA A 83 -31.68 -5.18 18.55
CA ALA A 83 -32.98 -4.97 19.18
C ALA A 83 -33.71 -3.71 18.69
N LYS A 84 -33.02 -2.76 18.06
CA LYS A 84 -33.61 -1.53 17.49
C LYS A 84 -33.87 -1.60 15.99
N GLY A 85 -33.42 -2.65 15.31
CA GLY A 85 -33.49 -2.80 13.85
C GLY A 85 -32.17 -3.31 13.25
N PRO A 86 -32.12 -3.52 11.92
CA PRO A 86 -30.85 -3.79 11.24
C PRO A 86 -29.91 -2.60 11.41
N GLN A 87 -28.66 -2.88 11.74
CA GLN A 87 -27.58 -1.90 11.78
C GLN A 87 -26.57 -2.27 10.71
N ILE A 88 -26.38 -1.37 9.75
CA ILE A 88 -25.42 -1.53 8.66
C ILE A 88 -24.17 -0.75 9.06
N VAL A 89 -23.06 -1.45 9.23
CA VAL A 89 -21.76 -0.82 9.51
C VAL A 89 -21.04 -0.62 8.18
N VAL A 90 -20.66 0.62 7.92
CA VAL A 90 -19.99 1.00 6.67
C VAL A 90 -18.61 1.58 6.92
N SER A 91 -17.79 1.60 5.88
CA SER A 91 -16.41 2.08 5.92
C SER A 91 -16.03 2.92 4.72
N ARG A 92 -15.19 3.92 5.00
CA ARG A 92 -14.48 4.73 4.01
C ARG A 92 -13.01 4.35 3.90
N THR A 93 -12.45 3.66 4.89
CA THR A 93 -11.04 3.24 4.94
C THR A 93 -10.79 1.87 4.30
N HIS A 94 -11.81 1.00 4.24
CA HIS A 94 -11.66 -0.36 3.77
C HIS A 94 -11.20 -0.43 2.29
N PRO A 95 -10.18 -1.26 1.92
CA PRO A 95 -9.70 -1.38 0.54
C PRO A 95 -10.77 -1.80 -0.47
N GLY A 96 -11.77 -2.58 -0.02
CA GLY A 96 -12.90 -2.99 -0.86
C GLY A 96 -13.70 -1.82 -1.45
N LEU A 97 -13.66 -0.63 -0.82
CA LEU A 97 -14.26 0.58 -1.40
C LEU A 97 -13.64 0.91 -2.77
N ILE A 98 -12.31 0.75 -2.91
CA ILE A 98 -11.61 1.02 -4.17
C ILE A 98 -12.14 0.11 -5.27
N LYS A 99 -12.21 -1.20 -4.98
CA LYS A 99 -12.70 -2.20 -5.94
C LYS A 99 -14.11 -1.83 -6.43
N ARG A 100 -15.03 -1.52 -5.50
CA ARG A 100 -16.42 -1.18 -5.85
C ARG A 100 -16.55 0.15 -6.58
N LEU A 101 -15.72 1.14 -6.26
CA LEU A 101 -15.73 2.42 -6.99
C LEU A 101 -15.24 2.25 -8.43
N PHE A 102 -14.19 1.46 -8.64
CA PHE A 102 -13.70 1.14 -9.98
C PHE A 102 -14.70 0.29 -10.77
N GLU A 103 -15.36 -0.68 -10.15
CA GLU A 103 -16.43 -1.48 -10.77
C GLU A 103 -17.60 -0.61 -11.25
N LEU A 104 -17.94 0.47 -10.53
CA LEU A 104 -18.97 1.43 -10.98
C LEU A 104 -18.51 2.34 -12.13
N GLU A 105 -17.23 2.65 -12.23
CA GLU A 105 -16.68 3.63 -13.18
C GLU A 105 -16.11 2.99 -14.46
N VAL A 106 -15.69 1.72 -14.39
CA VAL A 106 -14.99 0.99 -15.45
C VAL A 106 -15.83 -0.23 -15.87
N PRO A 107 -16.55 -0.16 -17.01
CA PRO A 107 -17.37 -1.26 -17.51
C PRO A 107 -16.60 -2.57 -17.67
N GLU A 108 -15.34 -2.49 -18.10
CA GLU A 108 -14.46 -3.64 -18.29
C GLU A 108 -14.22 -4.41 -16.97
N ILE A 109 -14.27 -3.72 -15.82
CA ILE A 109 -14.19 -4.37 -14.49
C ILE A 109 -15.53 -5.00 -14.11
N ALA A 110 -16.65 -4.33 -14.39
CA ALA A 110 -17.99 -4.87 -14.13
C ALA A 110 -18.28 -6.14 -14.96
N ASP A 111 -17.78 -6.18 -16.21
CA ASP A 111 -17.93 -7.33 -17.11
C ASP A 111 -16.92 -8.46 -16.82
N GLY A 112 -15.97 -8.25 -15.91
CA GLY A 112 -14.92 -9.22 -15.56
C GLY A 112 -13.82 -9.38 -16.63
N VAL A 113 -13.74 -8.47 -17.60
CA VAL A 113 -12.65 -8.43 -18.59
C VAL A 113 -11.36 -7.95 -17.93
N VAL A 114 -11.45 -6.95 -17.05
CA VAL A 114 -10.34 -6.43 -16.27
C VAL A 114 -10.57 -6.73 -14.80
N GLU A 115 -9.54 -7.18 -14.10
CA GLU A 115 -9.60 -7.53 -12.68
C GLU A 115 -8.57 -6.73 -11.88
N ILE A 116 -8.97 -6.27 -10.70
CA ILE A 116 -8.03 -5.73 -9.69
C ILE A 116 -7.47 -6.90 -8.89
N ARG A 117 -6.21 -7.26 -9.13
CA ARG A 117 -5.52 -8.41 -8.51
C ARG A 117 -4.92 -8.08 -7.14
N ALA A 118 -4.45 -6.86 -6.94
CA ALA A 118 -3.91 -6.41 -5.67
C ALA A 118 -4.26 -4.94 -5.40
N CYS A 119 -4.38 -4.58 -4.12
CA CYS A 119 -4.67 -3.23 -3.69
C CYS A 119 -3.97 -2.94 -2.37
N ALA A 120 -3.04 -1.98 -2.36
CA ALA A 120 -2.44 -1.44 -1.16
C ALA A 120 -2.92 -0.01 -0.96
N ARG A 121 -3.49 0.28 0.22
CA ARG A 121 -4.16 1.56 0.50
C ARG A 121 -3.65 2.21 1.77
N GLU A 122 -3.43 3.52 1.70
CA GLU A 122 -3.33 4.46 2.82
C GLU A 122 -4.49 5.45 2.69
N PRO A 123 -5.62 5.23 3.39
CA PRO A 123 -6.86 5.96 3.15
C PRO A 123 -6.67 7.48 3.29
N GLY A 124 -7.20 8.24 2.33
CA GLY A 124 -7.08 9.70 2.27
C GLY A 124 -5.74 10.22 1.76
N HIS A 125 -4.75 9.35 1.53
CA HIS A 125 -3.43 9.75 1.03
C HIS A 125 -3.17 9.18 -0.35
N ARG A 126 -2.91 7.87 -0.42
CA ARG A 126 -2.45 7.21 -1.63
C ARG A 126 -2.82 5.73 -1.64
N THR A 127 -3.22 5.24 -2.80
CA THR A 127 -3.55 3.84 -3.06
C THR A 127 -2.81 3.39 -4.31
N LYS A 128 -2.26 2.18 -4.26
CA LYS A 128 -1.75 1.46 -5.43
C LYS A 128 -2.66 0.28 -5.73
N ILE A 129 -3.06 0.13 -6.99
CA ILE A 129 -3.78 -1.04 -7.47
C ILE A 129 -3.03 -1.72 -8.61
N ALA A 130 -3.05 -3.04 -8.61
CA ALA A 130 -2.55 -3.87 -9.70
C ALA A 130 -3.72 -4.44 -10.49
N VAL A 131 -3.72 -4.22 -11.81
CA VAL A 131 -4.80 -4.60 -12.71
C VAL A 131 -4.34 -5.59 -13.77
N TRP A 132 -5.17 -6.57 -14.06
CA TRP A 132 -4.94 -7.61 -15.06
C TRP A 132 -6.09 -7.65 -16.06
N SER A 133 -5.82 -8.01 -17.31
CA SER A 133 -6.86 -8.23 -18.32
C SER A 133 -6.95 -9.71 -18.66
N ASN A 134 -8.16 -10.25 -18.62
CA ASN A 134 -8.48 -11.59 -19.11
C ASN A 134 -8.59 -11.64 -20.64
N ASP A 135 -8.73 -10.47 -21.30
CA ASP A 135 -8.69 -10.35 -22.76
C ASP A 135 -7.35 -9.72 -23.20
N PRO A 136 -6.53 -10.41 -24.01
CA PRO A 136 -5.25 -9.87 -24.49
C PRO A 136 -5.38 -8.63 -25.39
N ASN A 137 -6.57 -8.36 -25.92
CA ASN A 137 -6.83 -7.17 -26.75
C ASN A 137 -7.20 -5.92 -25.93
N VAL A 138 -7.35 -6.06 -24.61
CA VAL A 138 -7.75 -4.97 -23.72
C VAL A 138 -6.57 -4.59 -22.82
N ASP A 139 -6.16 -3.33 -22.88
CA ASP A 139 -5.18 -2.77 -21.94
C ASP A 139 -5.87 -2.48 -20.60
N PRO A 140 -5.53 -3.20 -19.50
CA PRO A 140 -6.19 -3.02 -18.22
C PRO A 140 -5.89 -1.66 -17.59
N VAL A 141 -4.70 -1.08 -17.82
CA VAL A 141 -4.33 0.23 -17.28
C VAL A 141 -5.09 1.33 -18.02
N GLY A 142 -5.08 1.30 -19.35
CA GLY A 142 -5.86 2.22 -20.19
C GLY A 142 -7.36 2.15 -19.91
N ALA A 143 -7.90 0.95 -19.66
CA ALA A 143 -9.27 0.77 -19.21
C ALA A 143 -9.52 1.53 -17.89
N CYS A 144 -8.71 1.32 -16.87
CA CYS A 144 -8.95 1.96 -15.57
C CYS A 144 -8.70 3.49 -15.57
N VAL A 145 -7.76 3.97 -16.39
CA VAL A 145 -7.41 5.39 -16.49
C VAL A 145 -8.46 6.15 -17.31
N GLY A 146 -8.90 5.59 -18.44
CA GLY A 146 -9.79 6.24 -19.40
C GLY A 146 -9.15 7.44 -20.12
N ALA A 147 -9.93 8.07 -21.01
CA ALA A 147 -9.44 9.19 -21.82
C ALA A 147 -8.89 10.35 -20.94
N ARG A 148 -7.59 10.65 -21.05
CA ARG A 148 -6.88 11.65 -20.22
C ARG A 148 -7.13 11.46 -18.72
N GLY A 149 -7.19 10.21 -18.25
CA GLY A 149 -7.38 9.93 -16.83
C GLY A 149 -8.77 10.29 -16.29
N ALA A 150 -9.79 10.39 -17.13
CA ALA A 150 -11.13 10.80 -16.69
C ALA A 150 -11.71 9.85 -15.64
N ARG A 151 -11.63 8.53 -15.87
CA ARG A 151 -12.24 7.50 -15.00
C ARG A 151 -11.57 7.47 -13.63
N VAL A 152 -10.25 7.33 -13.60
CA VAL A 152 -9.49 7.37 -12.33
C VAL A 152 -9.71 8.70 -11.58
N ARG A 153 -9.84 9.84 -12.27
CA ARG A 153 -10.13 11.13 -11.61
C ARG A 153 -11.51 11.14 -10.94
N MET A 154 -12.52 10.49 -11.51
CA MET A 154 -13.84 10.38 -10.88
C MET A 154 -13.74 9.60 -9.55
N VAL A 155 -12.98 8.50 -9.53
CA VAL A 155 -12.73 7.73 -8.31
C VAL A 155 -11.93 8.55 -7.28
N VAL A 156 -10.87 9.25 -7.70
CA VAL A 156 -10.08 10.14 -6.83
C VAL A 156 -10.94 11.25 -6.21
N ASN A 157 -11.86 11.83 -6.97
CA ASN A 157 -12.78 12.85 -6.48
C ASN A 157 -13.77 12.30 -5.46
N GLU A 158 -14.28 11.08 -5.68
CA GLU A 158 -15.14 10.38 -4.71
C GLU A 158 -14.40 10.08 -3.40
N LEU A 159 -13.08 9.84 -3.47
CA LEU A 159 -12.19 9.65 -2.32
C LEU A 159 -11.59 10.97 -1.77
N ARG A 160 -12.14 12.12 -2.16
CA ARG A 160 -11.75 13.44 -1.66
C ARG A 160 -10.26 13.76 -1.85
N GLY A 161 -9.68 13.31 -2.96
CA GLY A 161 -8.32 13.66 -3.37
C GLY A 161 -7.25 12.62 -3.03
N GLU A 162 -7.62 11.45 -2.48
CA GLU A 162 -6.73 10.29 -2.35
C GLU A 162 -6.11 9.95 -3.71
N LYS A 163 -4.77 9.94 -3.81
CA LYS A 163 -4.07 9.66 -5.07
C LYS A 163 -4.11 8.17 -5.38
N ILE A 164 -4.32 7.81 -6.65
CA ILE A 164 -4.38 6.40 -7.07
C ILE A 164 -3.33 6.18 -8.17
N ASP A 165 -2.41 5.25 -7.91
CA ASP A 165 -1.52 4.72 -8.95
C ASP A 165 -2.09 3.37 -9.43
N ILE A 166 -2.14 3.21 -10.75
CA ILE A 166 -2.64 2.01 -11.40
C ILE A 166 -1.46 1.39 -12.14
N VAL A 167 -1.14 0.14 -11.83
CA VAL A 167 -0.02 -0.58 -12.45
C VAL A 167 -0.53 -1.89 -13.06
N PRO A 168 0.08 -2.37 -14.16
CA PRO A 168 -0.26 -3.69 -14.67
C PRO A 168 0.24 -4.75 -13.70
N PHE A 169 -0.59 -5.74 -13.42
CA PHE A 169 -0.17 -6.94 -12.68
C PHE A 169 0.80 -7.76 -13.55
N SER A 170 1.73 -8.46 -12.89
CA SER A 170 2.61 -9.43 -13.54
C SER A 170 2.75 -10.64 -12.63
N GLU A 171 2.82 -11.82 -13.24
CA GLU A 171 3.11 -13.07 -12.52
C GLU A 171 4.61 -13.20 -12.20
N ASP A 172 5.47 -12.55 -12.99
CA ASP A 172 6.89 -12.44 -12.69
C ASP A 172 7.11 -11.46 -11.54
N SER A 173 7.72 -11.94 -10.44
CA SER A 173 7.87 -11.17 -9.21
C SER A 173 8.77 -9.95 -9.38
N ALA A 174 9.87 -10.08 -10.13
CA ALA A 174 10.81 -8.99 -10.37
C ALA A 174 10.14 -7.86 -11.16
N ASP A 175 9.45 -8.20 -12.25
CA ASP A 175 8.68 -7.27 -13.07
C ASP A 175 7.49 -6.67 -12.30
N PHE A 176 6.81 -7.45 -11.46
CA PHE A 176 5.70 -6.93 -10.65
C PHE A 176 6.18 -5.90 -9.61
N VAL A 177 7.29 -6.17 -8.91
CA VAL A 177 7.92 -5.22 -7.99
C VAL A 177 8.39 -3.97 -8.73
N MET A 178 9.02 -4.14 -9.90
CA MET A 178 9.45 -3.04 -10.76
C MET A 178 8.28 -2.11 -11.12
N LYS A 179 7.18 -2.68 -11.60
CA LYS A 179 5.94 -1.96 -11.93
C LYS A 179 5.31 -1.31 -10.70
N GLY A 180 5.37 -1.97 -9.53
CA GLY A 180 4.81 -1.47 -8.28
C GLY A 180 5.43 -0.17 -7.76
N LEU A 181 6.70 0.10 -8.12
CA LEU A 181 7.40 1.34 -7.76
C LEU A 181 7.08 2.54 -8.66
N SER A 182 6.31 2.34 -9.74
CA SER A 182 5.79 3.42 -10.59
C SER A 182 5.19 4.55 -9.73
N PRO A 183 5.55 5.82 -9.96
CA PRO A 183 6.18 6.37 -11.18
C PRO A 183 7.72 6.34 -11.22
N ALA A 184 8.40 5.82 -10.19
CA ALA A 184 9.86 5.77 -10.19
C ALA A 184 10.38 4.80 -11.24
N LYS A 185 11.45 5.17 -11.95
CA LYS A 185 12.11 4.29 -12.91
C LYS A 185 13.10 3.41 -12.18
N VAL A 186 12.95 2.11 -12.35
CA VAL A 186 13.79 1.07 -11.78
C VAL A 186 14.72 0.54 -12.87
N LYS A 187 15.98 0.28 -12.51
CA LYS A 187 16.96 -0.31 -13.42
C LYS A 187 16.91 -1.83 -13.34
N GLU A 188 16.92 -2.37 -12.12
CA GLU A 188 17.02 -3.79 -11.88
C GLU A 188 16.30 -4.16 -10.58
N VAL A 189 15.78 -5.38 -10.53
CA VAL A 189 15.18 -5.97 -9.34
C VAL A 189 15.78 -7.36 -9.15
N LEU A 190 16.43 -7.56 -8.01
CA LEU A 190 16.99 -8.84 -7.58
C LEU A 190 16.05 -9.44 -6.54
N ILE A 191 15.53 -10.63 -6.84
CA ILE A 191 14.61 -11.36 -5.95
C ILE A 191 15.39 -12.40 -5.17
N ASP A 192 15.25 -12.34 -3.85
CA ASP A 192 15.70 -13.37 -2.92
C ASP A 192 14.47 -14.09 -2.34
N GLU A 193 14.19 -15.27 -2.89
CA GLU A 193 13.05 -16.10 -2.49
C GLU A 193 13.19 -16.67 -1.07
N GLU A 194 14.41 -16.85 -0.57
CA GLU A 194 14.64 -17.41 0.77
C GLU A 194 14.27 -16.39 1.85
N THR A 195 14.67 -15.13 1.66
CA THR A 195 14.36 -14.06 2.62
C THR A 195 13.06 -13.33 2.33
N GLY A 196 12.44 -13.54 1.16
CA GLY A 196 11.26 -12.80 0.72
C GLY A 196 11.56 -11.32 0.44
N THR A 197 12.81 -11.01 0.06
CA THR A 197 13.28 -9.64 -0.19
C THR A 197 13.46 -9.39 -1.68
N ALA A 198 13.00 -8.22 -2.13
CA ALA A 198 13.27 -7.69 -3.46
C ALA A 198 14.20 -6.48 -3.33
N THR A 199 15.45 -6.63 -3.74
CA THR A 199 16.43 -5.54 -3.80
C THR A 199 16.29 -4.82 -5.13
N VAL A 200 15.87 -3.56 -5.07
CA VAL A 200 15.56 -2.72 -6.22
C VAL A 200 16.67 -1.70 -6.40
N ILE A 201 17.29 -1.73 -7.57
CA ILE A 201 18.32 -0.78 -7.96
C ILE A 201 17.68 0.30 -8.81
N VAL A 202 17.84 1.55 -8.38
CA VAL A 202 17.31 2.74 -9.07
C VAL A 202 18.44 3.72 -9.35
N PRO A 203 18.33 4.55 -10.41
CA PRO A 203 19.25 5.66 -10.59
C PRO A 203 19.24 6.61 -9.38
N ASP A 204 20.38 7.23 -9.04
CA ASP A 204 20.50 8.10 -7.86
C ASP A 204 19.43 9.21 -7.81
N TYR A 205 19.11 9.82 -8.96
CA TYR A 205 18.09 10.86 -9.06
C TYR A 205 16.65 10.35 -8.86
N GLN A 206 16.42 9.04 -8.93
CA GLN A 206 15.12 8.40 -8.70
C GLN A 206 14.98 7.87 -7.26
N LEU A 207 16.06 7.76 -6.49
CA LEU A 207 16.07 7.15 -5.15
C LEU A 207 14.99 7.76 -4.23
N SER A 208 14.95 9.09 -4.16
CA SER A 208 13.96 9.79 -3.33
C SER A 208 12.52 9.55 -3.79
N LEU A 209 12.28 9.47 -5.11
CA LEU A 209 10.96 9.20 -5.66
C LEU A 209 10.52 7.75 -5.43
N ALA A 210 11.45 6.81 -5.57
CA ALA A 210 11.23 5.38 -5.36
C ALA A 210 10.85 5.09 -3.90
N ILE A 211 11.55 5.70 -2.94
CA ILE A 211 11.20 5.64 -1.52
C ILE A 211 9.86 6.37 -1.27
N GLY A 212 9.72 7.57 -1.81
CA GLY A 212 8.57 8.45 -1.61
C GLY A 212 8.58 9.16 -0.26
N LYS A 213 7.66 10.11 -0.07
CA LYS A 213 7.51 10.83 1.19
C LYS A 213 7.25 9.85 2.34
N GLU A 214 8.09 9.88 3.38
CA GLU A 214 8.00 8.97 4.55
C GLU A 214 7.98 7.47 4.17
N GLY A 215 8.64 7.12 3.05
CA GLY A 215 8.67 5.74 2.55
C GLY A 215 7.33 5.24 2.01
N GLN A 216 6.35 6.12 1.78
CA GLN A 216 4.99 5.73 1.39
C GLN A 216 4.97 4.93 0.08
N ASN A 217 5.78 5.30 -0.92
CA ASN A 217 5.77 4.61 -2.21
C ASN A 217 6.30 3.18 -2.07
N ALA A 218 7.45 3.02 -1.43
CA ALA A 218 8.04 1.72 -1.13
C ALA A 218 7.12 0.84 -0.27
N ARG A 219 6.52 1.40 0.78
CA ARG A 219 5.59 0.68 1.67
C ARG A 219 4.31 0.22 0.97
N LEU A 220 3.77 1.03 0.07
CA LEU A 220 2.62 0.65 -0.76
C LEU A 220 3.00 -0.43 -1.77
N ALA A 221 4.16 -0.31 -2.42
CA ALA A 221 4.67 -1.32 -3.36
C ALA A 221 4.90 -2.67 -2.65
N ALA A 222 5.54 -2.66 -1.47
CA ALA A 222 5.76 -3.84 -0.64
C ALA A 222 4.44 -4.52 -0.25
N ARG A 223 3.44 -3.76 0.24
CA ARG A 223 2.13 -4.32 0.60
C ARG A 223 1.34 -4.85 -0.61
N MET A 224 1.50 -4.23 -1.78
CA MET A 224 0.79 -4.64 -3.00
C MET A 224 1.39 -5.91 -3.61
N THR A 225 2.72 -6.04 -3.57
CA THR A 225 3.46 -7.14 -4.19
C THR A 225 3.66 -8.32 -3.24
N GLY A 226 3.60 -8.08 -1.93
CA GLY A 226 3.88 -9.08 -0.90
C GLY A 226 5.37 -9.24 -0.57
N TRP A 227 6.25 -8.52 -1.25
CA TRP A 227 7.71 -8.59 -1.06
C TRP A 227 8.21 -7.51 -0.11
N ARG A 228 9.29 -7.82 0.64
CA ARG A 228 10.06 -6.79 1.34
C ARG A 228 10.88 -6.02 0.31
N VAL A 229 10.54 -4.75 0.06
CA VAL A 229 11.22 -3.94 -0.94
C VAL A 229 12.37 -3.15 -0.29
N ASP A 230 13.61 -3.50 -0.65
CA ASP A 230 14.81 -2.72 -0.31
C ASP A 230 15.23 -1.90 -1.53
N ILE A 231 15.50 -0.60 -1.38
CA ILE A 231 15.78 0.29 -2.51
C ILE A 231 17.18 0.86 -2.35
N LYS A 232 18.04 0.60 -3.32
CA LYS A 232 19.42 1.09 -3.39
C LYS A 232 19.65 1.91 -4.65
N SER A 233 20.51 2.91 -4.56
CA SER A 233 20.99 3.61 -5.74
C SER A 233 22.10 2.83 -6.44
N GLU A 234 22.30 3.11 -7.73
CA GLU A 234 23.42 2.54 -8.50
C GLU A 234 24.77 2.81 -7.82
N THR A 235 24.97 4.01 -7.29
CA THR A 235 26.20 4.37 -6.56
C THR A 235 26.38 3.53 -5.30
N GLN A 236 25.31 3.30 -4.52
CA GLN A 236 25.38 2.47 -3.32
C GLN A 236 25.76 1.02 -3.66
N VAL A 237 25.17 0.45 -4.71
CA VAL A 237 25.50 -0.92 -5.15
C VAL A 237 26.93 -1.00 -5.66
N ALA A 238 27.40 -0.01 -6.42
CA ALA A 238 28.77 0.02 -6.92
C ALA A 238 29.80 0.10 -5.78
N GLN A 239 29.53 0.91 -4.75
CA GLN A 239 30.38 1.00 -3.56
C GLN A 239 30.41 -0.34 -2.81
N GLU A 240 29.25 -0.96 -2.56
CA GLU A 240 29.17 -2.27 -1.91
C GLU A 240 29.95 -3.35 -2.67
N ALA A 241 29.85 -3.37 -4.00
CA ALA A 241 30.63 -4.29 -4.84
C ALA A 241 32.14 -4.01 -4.76
N ALA A 242 32.55 -2.75 -4.80
CA ALA A 242 33.96 -2.37 -4.70
C ALA A 242 34.58 -2.81 -3.37
N TYR A 243 33.86 -2.69 -2.24
CA TYR A 243 34.32 -3.17 -0.94
C TYR A 243 34.30 -4.70 -0.81
N ALA A 244 33.42 -5.39 -1.54
CA ALA A 244 33.34 -6.86 -1.53
C ALA A 244 34.52 -7.52 -2.28
N ASP A 245 35.05 -6.86 -3.31
CA ASP A 245 36.21 -7.32 -4.08
C ASP A 245 37.56 -6.96 -3.43
N VAL A 246 37.56 -6.26 -2.29
CA VAL A 246 38.78 -6.06 -1.49
C VAL A 246 39.08 -7.37 -0.75
N GLU A 247 39.98 -8.18 -1.30
CA GLU A 247 40.68 -9.20 -0.51
C GLU A 247 41.45 -8.49 0.61
N TRP A 248 40.92 -8.58 1.83
CA TRP A 248 41.70 -8.22 3.02
C TRP A 248 42.94 -9.12 3.03
N ALA A 249 44.11 -8.51 2.95
CA ALA A 249 45.36 -9.27 3.07
C ALA A 249 45.30 -10.10 4.35
N GLU A 250 45.28 -11.43 4.21
CA GLU A 250 45.43 -12.32 5.36
C GLU A 250 46.74 -11.98 6.05
N GLY A 251 46.76 -11.96 7.38
CA GLY A 251 47.94 -11.58 8.14
C GLY A 251 47.75 -11.83 9.62
N GLU A 252 48.85 -11.76 10.35
CA GLU A 252 48.85 -11.96 11.81
C GLU A 252 49.45 -10.73 12.50
N TRP A 253 48.88 -10.38 13.65
CA TRP A 253 49.50 -9.42 14.55
C TRP A 253 50.66 -10.09 15.27
N VAL A 254 51.89 -9.70 14.92
CA VAL A 254 53.11 -10.14 15.57
C VAL A 254 53.61 -9.04 16.50
N VAL A 255 54.11 -9.43 17.67
CA VAL A 255 54.77 -8.51 18.60
C VAL A 255 56.25 -8.53 18.27
N ASN A 256 56.84 -7.36 17.99
CA ASN A 256 58.27 -7.27 17.76
C ASN A 256 59.02 -7.50 19.09
N ASP A 257 59.81 -8.57 19.16
CA ASP A 257 60.54 -8.96 20.36
C ASP A 257 61.58 -7.91 20.85
N GLU A 258 62.01 -6.99 19.98
CA GLU A 258 63.00 -5.96 20.31
C GLU A 258 62.37 -4.66 20.82
N THR A 259 61.18 -4.30 20.34
CA THR A 259 60.51 -3.02 20.67
C THR A 259 59.25 -3.18 21.51
N GLY A 260 58.67 -4.39 21.57
CA GLY A 260 57.40 -4.68 22.24
C GLY A 260 56.15 -4.14 21.51
N GLU A 261 56.33 -3.59 20.31
CA GLU A 261 55.25 -2.98 19.53
C GLU A 261 54.51 -4.02 18.68
N GLN A 262 53.19 -3.83 18.53
CA GLN A 262 52.38 -4.67 17.65
C GLN A 262 52.56 -4.22 16.20
N ALA A 263 52.91 -5.18 15.33
CA ALA A 263 53.02 -4.98 13.90
C ALA A 263 52.16 -6.01 13.16
N TRP A 264 51.53 -5.58 12.08
CA TRP A 264 50.77 -6.47 11.20
C TRP A 264 51.70 -7.09 10.18
N GLN A 265 51.71 -8.41 10.09
CA GLN A 265 52.51 -9.20 9.16
C GLN A 265 51.59 -9.75 8.05
N PRO A 266 51.66 -9.26 6.80
CA PRO A 266 50.92 -9.85 5.69
C PRO A 266 51.38 -11.28 5.39
N ALA A 267 50.44 -12.19 5.17
CA ALA A 267 50.67 -13.61 4.89
C ALA A 267 51.43 -13.85 3.57
N GLU A 268 51.36 -12.91 2.62
CA GLU A 268 52.06 -12.98 1.34
C GLU A 268 53.56 -12.63 1.43
N GLY A 269 54.10 -12.37 2.63
CA GLY A 269 55.54 -12.24 2.86
C GLY A 269 56.12 -10.82 2.70
N GLY A 270 55.31 -9.78 2.94
CA GLY A 270 55.76 -8.38 2.99
C GLY A 270 56.44 -7.98 4.32
N PRO A 271 57.10 -6.81 4.38
CA PRO A 271 57.64 -6.28 5.64
C PRO A 271 56.51 -6.01 6.64
N ALA A 272 56.75 -6.32 7.92
CA ALA A 272 55.82 -6.05 9.00
C ALA A 272 55.56 -4.53 9.09
N VAL A 273 54.29 -4.15 9.14
CA VAL A 273 53.90 -2.74 9.19
C VAL A 273 53.45 -2.41 10.60
N SER A 274 54.12 -1.47 11.26
CA SER A 274 53.75 -1.05 12.62
C SER A 274 52.46 -0.22 12.63
N ALA A 275 51.80 -0.12 13.78
CA ALA A 275 50.59 0.70 13.92
C ALA A 275 50.77 2.15 13.45
N GLY A 276 51.96 2.74 13.63
CA GLY A 276 52.28 4.09 13.15
C GLY A 276 52.39 4.20 11.63
N GLN A 277 52.98 3.19 10.98
CA GLN A 277 53.12 3.13 9.51
C GLN A 277 51.79 2.82 8.82
N TRP A 278 50.90 2.05 9.47
CA TRP A 278 49.52 1.84 9.01
C TRP A 278 48.73 3.15 8.94
N THR A 279 48.86 4.01 9.95
CA THR A 279 48.19 5.32 9.96
C THR A 279 48.70 6.25 8.86
N GLU A 280 50.00 6.27 8.55
CA GLU A 280 50.55 7.07 7.44
C GLU A 280 50.08 6.57 6.07
N ALA A 281 50.09 5.24 5.85
CA ALA A 281 49.63 4.64 4.59
C ALA A 281 48.12 4.85 4.36
N ALA A 282 47.30 4.81 5.43
CA ALA A 282 45.87 5.08 5.36
C ALA A 282 45.56 6.56 5.07
N THR A 283 46.46 7.49 5.46
CA THR A 283 46.31 8.92 5.13
C THR A 283 46.77 9.27 3.71
N GLU A 284 47.79 8.60 3.17
CA GLU A 284 48.25 8.83 1.78
C GLU A 284 47.31 8.20 0.74
N GLY A 285 46.66 7.08 1.06
CA GLY A 285 45.66 6.45 0.17
C GLY A 285 44.31 7.18 0.09
N GLY A 286 44.13 8.28 0.85
CA GLY A 286 42.90 9.09 0.87
C GLY A 286 42.96 10.37 0.04
N GLU A 287 44.10 10.70 -0.59
CA GLU A 287 44.27 11.95 -1.37
C GLU A 287 44.34 11.76 -2.90
N GLU A 288 44.15 10.55 -3.42
CA GLU A 288 43.92 10.33 -4.85
C GLU A 288 42.49 9.82 -5.13
N GLU A 289 41.52 10.74 -5.07
CA GLU A 289 40.33 10.77 -5.94
C GLU A 289 39.99 12.22 -6.36
#